data_AF-G8R743-F1
#
_entry.id   AF-G8R743-F1
#
_cell.length_a   1.000
_cell.length_b   1.000
_cell.length_c   1.000
_cell.angle_alpha   90.00
_cell.angle_beta   90.00
_cell.angle_gamma   90.00
#
_symmetry.space_group_name_H-M   'P 1'
#
loop_
_entity.id
_entity.type
_entity.pdbx_description
1 polymer ?
#
loop_
_entity_poly.entity_id
_entity_poly.type
_entity_poly.pdbx_seq_one_letter_code
_entity_poly.pdbx_strand_id
1 'polypeptide(L)'
;MKKGKIMLSLLIVSCGFITACAQQDKANQPEQATDAELQTVEQTNASIHPYGGWYCPDNLRGFPPVNVVDLAKIPVVNGRMPTKDETRNGTSLMYFDPAEYPTAKPVDITLPKLAHYYSPQTRQTELVIVIQAVIVDTDTVVGFRYLNGGNGTSWYNEVDFLTDKEAAEIGSTPFVFLEAEINASKEKIWEAFTKTEYAQSLGKRFGEEAFFNAPWTNGSRVKLNLDVPGEKAHGYVMTLFGNLYLQIDYDMNGRHTVEKLLVMDTEDGNSKLQFVFGPYIDDYGSQEIRWQQWLEEVKTLSEAQ
;
A
#
# COMPACT_ATOMS: atom_id res chain seq x y z
N MET A 1 -7.92 59.32 41.50
CA MET A 1 -8.41 60.59 40.88
C MET A 1 -7.38 61.05 39.86
N LYS A 2 -7.81 61.25 38.59
CA LYS A 2 -7.18 61.93 37.42
C LYS A 2 -5.83 61.37 36.91
N LYS A 3 -5.78 60.66 35.78
CA LYS A 3 -5.92 61.04 34.34
C LYS A 3 -4.68 61.74 33.76
N GLY A 4 -4.09 61.10 32.72
CA GLY A 4 -3.23 61.73 31.71
C GLY A 4 -2.90 60.73 30.60
N LYS A 5 -3.57 60.84 29.45
CA LYS A 5 -3.33 60.11 28.19
C LYS A 5 -2.27 60.84 27.37
N ILE A 6 -1.39 60.14 26.65
CA ILE A 6 -0.84 60.58 25.35
C ILE A 6 -0.75 59.37 24.42
N MET A 7 -1.25 59.54 23.21
CA MET A 7 -1.32 58.61 22.08
C MET A 7 -0.74 59.35 20.87
N LEU A 8 0.16 58.73 20.09
CA LEU A 8 0.49 59.10 18.69
C LEU A 8 1.39 57.99 18.10
N SER A 9 0.91 57.05 17.27
CA SER A 9 0.59 57.08 15.83
C SER A 9 1.75 56.69 14.90
N LEU A 10 1.41 55.82 13.94
CA LEU A 10 2.18 55.16 12.87
C LEU A 10 3.09 56.06 12.02
N LEU A 11 4.16 55.45 11.45
CA LEU A 11 4.55 55.74 10.06
C LEU A 11 5.07 54.48 9.34
N ILE A 12 4.43 54.20 8.20
CA ILE A 12 4.80 53.22 7.17
C ILE A 12 5.81 53.89 6.23
N VAL A 13 6.92 53.22 5.89
CA VAL A 13 7.71 53.55 4.70
C VAL A 13 8.14 52.26 4.01
N SER A 14 7.59 52.07 2.81
CA SER A 14 7.99 51.11 1.79
C SER A 14 8.56 51.88 0.59
N CYS A 15 9.80 51.58 0.18
CA CYS A 15 10.44 51.80 -1.13
C CYS A 15 11.93 51.45 -0.96
N GLY A 16 12.65 50.79 -1.87
CA GLY A 16 12.33 50.42 -3.23
C GLY A 16 13.41 49.52 -3.84
N PHE A 17 13.15 49.21 -5.11
CA PHE A 17 13.84 48.34 -6.04
C PHE A 17 15.33 48.61 -6.22
N ILE A 18 16.09 47.53 -6.46
CA ILE A 18 17.32 47.60 -7.27
C ILE A 18 17.22 46.53 -8.36
N THR A 19 16.98 46.98 -9.58
CA THR A 19 17.29 46.28 -10.81
C THR A 19 18.65 46.80 -11.31
N ALA A 20 19.55 45.90 -11.71
CA ALA A 20 20.68 46.26 -12.56
C ALA A 20 21.12 45.03 -13.37
N CYS A 21 20.83 45.07 -14.66
CA CYS A 21 21.34 44.16 -15.68
C CYS A 21 22.82 44.45 -15.99
N ALA A 22 23.60 43.43 -16.31
CA ALA A 22 24.80 43.56 -17.14
C ALA A 22 25.09 42.26 -17.93
N GLN A 23 25.11 42.39 -19.25
CA GLN A 23 25.57 41.48 -20.30
C GLN A 23 26.52 42.39 -21.15
N GLN A 24 27.73 42.08 -21.61
CA GLN A 24 28.33 40.98 -22.39
C GLN A 24 29.88 40.98 -22.12
N ASP A 25 30.65 39.91 -22.35
CA ASP A 25 31.32 39.66 -23.63
C ASP A 25 31.84 38.21 -23.79
N LYS A 26 31.90 37.76 -25.05
CA LYS A 26 32.32 36.42 -25.52
C LYS A 26 33.84 36.32 -25.75
N ALA A 27 34.44 35.17 -25.45
CA ALA A 27 35.64 34.63 -26.11
C ALA A 27 35.63 33.07 -26.07
N ASN A 28 36.32 32.46 -27.04
CA ASN A 28 36.13 31.11 -27.64
C ASN A 28 36.43 29.85 -26.78
N GLN A 29 35.88 28.71 -27.26
CA GLN A 29 35.76 27.33 -26.72
C GLN A 29 37.07 26.57 -26.36
N PRO A 30 36.99 25.42 -25.64
CA PRO A 30 36.79 24.11 -26.29
C PRO A 30 35.62 23.28 -25.72
N GLU A 31 34.99 22.49 -26.59
CA GLU A 31 33.95 21.48 -26.31
C GLU A 31 34.31 20.56 -25.13
N GLN A 32 33.41 20.51 -24.14
CA GLN A 32 33.33 19.45 -23.15
C GLN A 32 31.88 19.00 -23.06
N ALA A 33 31.70 17.68 -23.13
CA ALA A 33 30.41 17.00 -23.20
C ALA A 33 29.46 17.50 -22.10
N THR A 34 28.36 18.10 -22.52
CA THR A 34 27.25 18.45 -21.62
C THR A 34 26.54 17.17 -21.22
N ASP A 35 26.63 16.85 -19.93
CA ASP A 35 25.63 16.07 -19.22
C ASP A 35 24.25 16.59 -19.63
N ALA A 36 23.43 15.69 -20.18
CA ALA A 36 22.03 15.99 -20.42
C ALA A 36 21.36 16.16 -19.05
N GLU A 37 21.24 17.42 -18.63
CA GLU A 37 20.34 17.88 -17.59
C GLU A 37 18.96 17.26 -17.89
N LEU A 38 18.54 16.33 -17.03
CA LEU A 38 17.20 15.78 -17.00
C LEU A 38 16.25 16.97 -16.94
N GLN A 39 15.69 17.34 -18.09
CA GLN A 39 14.57 18.26 -18.14
C GLN A 39 13.43 17.58 -17.39
N THR A 40 13.22 18.01 -16.15
CA THR A 40 11.93 17.90 -15.48
C THR A 40 10.92 18.57 -16.40
N VAL A 41 10.22 17.76 -17.18
CA VAL A 41 9.01 18.20 -17.85
C VAL A 41 8.06 18.59 -16.73
N GLU A 42 7.87 19.90 -16.52
CA GLU A 42 6.70 20.40 -15.80
C GLU A 42 5.49 19.86 -16.54
N GLN A 43 4.85 18.84 -15.96
CA GLN A 43 3.55 18.36 -16.39
C GLN A 43 2.60 19.54 -16.32
N THR A 44 2.22 20.08 -17.49
CA THR A 44 1.12 21.03 -17.59
C THR A 44 -0.14 20.30 -17.15
N ASN A 45 -0.60 20.60 -15.94
CA ASN A 45 -1.77 20.04 -15.26
C ASN A 45 -3.02 20.07 -16.16
N ALA A 46 -3.25 19.00 -16.93
CA ALA A 46 -4.59 18.45 -16.97
C ALA A 46 -4.92 17.99 -15.54
N SER A 47 -6.12 18.29 -15.04
CA SER A 47 -6.52 17.89 -13.69
C SER A 47 -6.45 16.37 -13.58
N ILE A 48 -5.42 15.88 -12.90
CA ILE A 48 -5.21 14.46 -12.69
C ILE A 48 -6.45 13.85 -12.02
N HIS A 49 -6.99 12.77 -12.58
CA HIS A 49 -8.28 12.21 -12.15
C HIS A 49 -8.18 11.66 -10.72
N PRO A 50 -9.14 11.96 -9.82
CA PRO A 50 -9.08 11.61 -8.39
C PRO A 50 -9.16 10.12 -8.08
N TYR A 51 -9.35 9.28 -9.11
CA TYR A 51 -9.36 7.83 -8.94
C TYR A 51 -7.97 7.23 -8.95
N GLY A 52 -6.91 7.96 -9.30
CA GLY A 52 -5.54 7.47 -9.17
C GLY A 52 -4.99 7.59 -7.74
N GLY A 53 -4.14 6.65 -7.34
CA GLY A 53 -3.35 6.73 -6.11
C GLY A 53 -4.04 6.20 -4.84
N TRP A 54 -5.12 5.41 -4.95
CA TRP A 54 -5.75 4.80 -3.79
C TRP A 54 -5.00 3.53 -3.34
N TYR A 55 -4.84 3.38 -2.02
CA TYR A 55 -4.15 2.26 -1.39
C TYR A 55 -5.01 1.69 -0.24
N CYS A 56 -5.45 0.43 -0.35
CA CYS A 56 -6.24 -0.27 0.66
C CYS A 56 -5.70 -1.71 0.84
N PRO A 57 -4.62 -1.87 1.63
CA PRO A 57 -3.88 -3.13 1.73
C PRO A 57 -4.54 -4.18 2.63
N ASP A 58 -5.60 -3.77 3.34
CA ASP A 58 -6.26 -4.50 4.43
C ASP A 58 -7.67 -4.98 4.07
N ASN A 59 -8.16 -4.73 2.85
CA ASN A 59 -9.44 -5.25 2.37
C ASN A 59 -9.35 -6.75 1.97
N LEU A 60 -8.91 -7.58 2.91
CA LEU A 60 -8.69 -9.01 2.71
C LEU A 60 -9.99 -9.80 2.50
N ARG A 61 -11.12 -9.26 2.97
CA ARG A 61 -12.45 -9.87 2.76
C ARG A 61 -12.95 -9.72 1.33
N GLY A 62 -12.80 -8.53 0.74
CA GLY A 62 -13.20 -8.29 -0.66
C GLY A 62 -12.15 -8.75 -1.66
N PHE A 63 -10.88 -8.68 -1.27
CA PHE A 63 -9.72 -8.99 -2.10
C PHE A 63 -8.76 -9.90 -1.33
N PRO A 64 -9.09 -11.20 -1.22
CA PRO A 64 -8.19 -12.16 -0.58
C PRO A 64 -6.93 -12.36 -1.43
N PRO A 65 -5.88 -12.97 -0.86
CA PRO A 65 -4.67 -13.31 -1.59
C PRO A 65 -4.95 -14.22 -2.78
N VAL A 66 -4.12 -14.09 -3.82
CA VAL A 66 -4.27 -14.85 -5.06
C VAL A 66 -2.95 -15.52 -5.41
N ASN A 67 -3.05 -16.81 -5.75
CA ASN A 67 -1.96 -17.53 -6.37
C ASN A 67 -1.94 -17.20 -7.87
N VAL A 68 -0.78 -16.86 -8.44
CA VAL A 68 -0.66 -16.49 -9.86
C VAL A 68 -1.20 -17.57 -10.81
N VAL A 69 -1.10 -18.86 -10.46
CA VAL A 69 -1.67 -19.96 -11.27
C VAL A 69 -3.21 -19.92 -11.36
N ASP A 70 -3.87 -19.17 -10.47
CA ASP A 70 -5.31 -18.97 -10.43
C ASP A 70 -5.74 -17.63 -11.04
N LEU A 71 -4.82 -16.90 -11.69
CA LEU A 71 -5.08 -15.58 -12.30
C LEU A 71 -6.35 -15.55 -13.17
N ALA A 72 -6.55 -16.59 -14.01
CA ALA A 72 -7.69 -16.68 -14.91
C ALA A 72 -9.06 -16.85 -14.19
N LYS A 73 -9.07 -17.17 -12.89
CA LYS A 73 -10.29 -17.32 -12.09
C LYS A 73 -10.77 -15.99 -11.51
N ILE A 74 -9.97 -14.94 -11.60
CA ILE A 74 -10.30 -13.64 -11.01
C ILE A 74 -11.39 -12.97 -11.86
N PRO A 75 -12.51 -12.57 -11.25
CA PRO A 75 -13.58 -11.89 -11.97
C PRO A 75 -13.14 -10.49 -12.39
N VAL A 76 -13.37 -10.17 -13.66
CA VAL A 76 -13.11 -8.85 -14.25
C VAL A 76 -14.19 -8.47 -15.26
N VAL A 77 -14.25 -7.19 -15.64
CA VAL A 77 -15.07 -6.71 -16.76
C VAL A 77 -14.17 -6.38 -17.94
N ASN A 78 -14.33 -7.09 -19.05
CA ASN A 78 -13.64 -6.82 -20.32
C ASN A 78 -14.59 -6.19 -21.35
N GLY A 79 -14.08 -5.26 -22.15
CA GLY A 79 -14.77 -4.70 -23.33
C GLY A 79 -15.94 -3.74 -23.05
N ARG A 80 -16.23 -3.41 -21.78
CA ARG A 80 -17.24 -2.40 -21.40
C ARG A 80 -16.89 -1.74 -20.06
N MET A 81 -17.61 -0.66 -19.73
CA MET A 81 -17.57 -0.06 -18.40
C MET A 81 -18.22 -0.98 -17.34
N PRO A 82 -17.70 -1.00 -16.10
CA PRO A 82 -18.31 -1.74 -15.01
C PRO A 82 -19.60 -1.08 -14.51
N THR A 83 -20.49 -1.91 -13.98
CA THR A 83 -21.69 -1.47 -13.26
C THR A 83 -21.37 -1.17 -11.80
N LYS A 84 -22.29 -0.49 -11.11
CA LYS A 84 -22.15 -0.19 -9.68
C LYS A 84 -22.16 -1.45 -8.80
N ASP A 85 -22.82 -2.54 -9.22
CA ASP A 85 -22.82 -3.78 -8.45
C ASP A 85 -21.51 -4.55 -8.62
N GLU A 86 -20.86 -4.43 -9.78
CA GLU A 86 -19.53 -4.99 -10.05
C GLU A 86 -18.42 -4.28 -9.25
N THR A 87 -18.62 -3.03 -8.82
CA THR A 87 -17.68 -2.38 -7.89
C THR A 87 -17.91 -2.79 -6.44
N ARG A 88 -19.12 -3.23 -6.10
CA ARG A 88 -19.47 -3.70 -4.75
C ARG A 88 -19.07 -5.14 -4.48
N ASN A 89 -19.04 -5.98 -5.52
CA ASN A 89 -18.67 -7.39 -5.40
C ASN A 89 -17.18 -7.67 -5.71
N GLY A 90 -16.40 -6.62 -5.99
CA GLY A 90 -14.96 -6.69 -6.22
C GLY A 90 -14.54 -7.02 -7.67
N THR A 91 -15.46 -7.24 -8.61
CA THR A 91 -15.13 -7.47 -10.03
C THR A 91 -14.42 -6.25 -10.66
N SER A 92 -14.67 -5.06 -10.12
CA SER A 92 -14.01 -3.79 -10.45
C SER A 92 -13.87 -2.93 -9.19
N LEU A 93 -13.13 -1.81 -9.26
CA LEU A 93 -12.92 -0.92 -8.12
C LEU A 93 -13.64 0.42 -8.27
N MET A 94 -13.65 0.95 -9.49
CA MET A 94 -14.07 2.32 -9.77
C MET A 94 -15.37 2.31 -10.58
N TYR A 95 -16.38 3.02 -10.08
CA TYR A 95 -17.64 3.24 -10.80
C TYR A 95 -17.61 4.63 -11.42
N PHE A 96 -17.72 4.70 -12.74
CA PHE A 96 -17.82 5.96 -13.46
C PHE A 96 -19.29 6.18 -13.82
N ASP A 97 -19.93 7.16 -13.18
CA ASP A 97 -21.31 7.51 -13.52
C ASP A 97 -21.34 8.08 -14.95
N PRO A 98 -22.08 7.49 -15.90
CA PRO A 98 -22.14 7.99 -17.28
C PRO A 98 -22.68 9.42 -17.41
N ALA A 99 -23.45 9.91 -16.42
CA ALA A 99 -23.92 11.29 -16.38
C ALA A 99 -22.81 12.27 -15.99
N GLU A 100 -21.87 11.84 -15.14
CA GLU A 100 -20.74 12.65 -14.69
C GLU A 100 -19.55 12.54 -15.65
N TYR A 101 -19.28 11.33 -16.18
CA TYR A 101 -18.14 11.01 -17.02
C TYR A 101 -18.59 10.38 -18.36
N PRO A 102 -19.25 11.15 -19.25
CA PRO A 102 -19.79 10.64 -20.51
C PRO A 102 -18.72 10.19 -21.51
N THR A 103 -17.47 10.59 -21.31
CA THR A 103 -16.30 10.24 -22.13
C THR A 103 -15.61 8.96 -21.66
N ALA A 104 -15.96 8.45 -20.47
CA ALA A 104 -15.28 7.32 -19.87
C ALA A 104 -15.48 6.03 -20.68
N LYS A 105 -14.39 5.33 -20.95
CA LYS A 105 -14.41 4.08 -21.71
C LYS A 105 -13.31 3.12 -21.22
N PRO A 106 -13.53 1.80 -21.34
CA PRO A 106 -12.48 0.84 -21.00
C PRO A 106 -11.27 1.00 -21.94
N VAL A 107 -10.09 0.74 -21.41
CA VAL A 107 -8.90 0.52 -22.25
C VAL A 107 -9.08 -0.80 -23.00
N ASP A 108 -8.67 -0.84 -24.27
CA ASP A 108 -8.69 -2.07 -25.10
C ASP A 108 -7.54 -3.00 -24.72
N ILE A 109 -7.69 -3.69 -23.59
CA ILE A 109 -6.79 -4.72 -23.08
C ILE A 109 -7.61 -5.88 -22.50
N THR A 110 -7.04 -7.09 -22.55
CA THR A 110 -7.63 -8.25 -21.88
C THR A 110 -7.13 -8.31 -20.45
N LEU A 111 -8.06 -8.34 -19.49
CA LEU A 111 -7.84 -8.47 -18.06
C LEU A 111 -8.33 -9.85 -17.57
N PRO A 112 -7.91 -10.30 -16.37
CA PRO A 112 -6.91 -9.71 -15.49
C PRO A 112 -5.49 -9.79 -16.09
N LYS A 113 -4.60 -8.88 -15.71
CA LYS A 113 -3.22 -8.85 -16.20
C LYS A 113 -2.23 -8.49 -15.09
N LEU A 114 -1.11 -9.20 -15.03
CA LEU A 114 -0.04 -8.89 -14.07
C LEU A 114 0.70 -7.61 -14.49
N ALA A 115 1.09 -6.83 -13.49
CA ALA A 115 1.92 -5.64 -13.66
C ALA A 115 2.84 -5.45 -12.45
N HIS A 116 3.95 -4.74 -12.64
CA HIS A 116 4.73 -4.18 -11.55
C HIS A 116 4.17 -2.80 -11.20
N TYR A 117 4.06 -2.53 -9.90
CA TYR A 117 3.64 -1.24 -9.36
C TYR A 117 4.61 -0.84 -8.25
N TYR A 118 5.22 0.34 -8.34
CA TYR A 118 5.99 0.87 -7.23
C TYR A 118 5.05 1.46 -6.17
N SER A 119 5.01 0.84 -4.99
CA SER A 119 4.19 1.26 -3.87
C SER A 119 4.93 2.29 -3.02
N PRO A 120 4.45 3.55 -2.94
CA PRO A 120 5.05 4.55 -2.07
C PRO A 120 4.98 4.18 -0.58
N GLN A 121 4.00 3.34 -0.20
CA GLN A 121 3.76 2.93 1.18
C GLN A 121 4.78 1.90 1.66
N THR A 122 5.06 0.87 0.84
CA THR A 122 6.02 -0.19 1.17
C THR A 122 7.44 0.13 0.69
N ARG A 123 7.57 1.09 -0.25
CA ARG A 123 8.80 1.47 -0.96
C ARG A 123 9.40 0.31 -1.75
N GLN A 124 8.54 -0.56 -2.27
CA GLN A 124 8.92 -1.71 -3.07
C GLN A 124 8.16 -1.72 -4.39
N THR A 125 8.76 -2.36 -5.39
CA THR A 125 8.05 -2.74 -6.59
C THR A 125 7.26 -4.01 -6.30
N GLU A 126 5.95 -3.91 -6.30
CA GLU A 126 5.03 -4.99 -5.99
C GLU A 126 4.46 -5.58 -7.27
N LEU A 127 4.30 -6.91 -7.27
CA LEU A 127 3.57 -7.60 -8.32
C LEU A 127 2.07 -7.54 -8.03
N VAL A 128 1.34 -6.85 -8.90
CA VAL A 128 -0.11 -6.62 -8.76
C VAL A 128 -0.88 -7.25 -9.92
N ILE A 129 -2.17 -7.45 -9.70
CA ILE A 129 -3.11 -7.92 -10.71
C ILE A 129 -4.02 -6.75 -11.10
N VAL A 130 -3.81 -6.19 -12.29
CA VAL A 130 -4.72 -5.19 -12.85
C VAL A 130 -6.03 -5.87 -13.23
N ILE A 131 -7.14 -5.33 -12.71
CA ILE A 131 -8.51 -5.85 -12.91
C ILE A 131 -9.44 -4.84 -13.58
N GLN A 132 -8.98 -3.59 -13.71
CA GLN A 132 -9.73 -2.52 -14.36
C GLN A 132 -8.76 -1.51 -14.97
N ALA A 133 -9.07 -1.01 -16.17
CA ALA A 133 -8.37 0.11 -16.79
C ALA A 133 -9.36 0.98 -17.58
N VAL A 134 -9.39 2.28 -17.28
CA VAL A 134 -10.38 3.22 -17.82
C VAL A 134 -9.69 4.48 -18.31
N ILE A 135 -10.02 4.88 -19.54
CA ILE A 135 -9.73 6.21 -20.08
C ILE A 135 -10.88 7.11 -19.65
N VAL A 136 -10.57 8.24 -19.02
CA VAL A 136 -11.55 9.24 -18.57
C VAL A 136 -10.95 10.62 -18.81
N ASP A 137 -11.67 11.46 -19.54
CA ASP A 137 -11.20 12.78 -19.99
C ASP A 137 -9.81 12.70 -20.66
N THR A 138 -8.77 13.24 -20.02
CA THR A 138 -7.38 13.23 -20.50
C THR A 138 -6.51 12.14 -19.88
N ASP A 139 -7.07 11.38 -18.93
CA ASP A 139 -6.31 10.47 -18.08
C ASP A 139 -6.66 9.02 -18.35
N THR A 140 -5.77 8.13 -17.90
CA THR A 140 -6.05 6.70 -17.83
C THR A 140 -5.71 6.21 -16.44
N VAL A 141 -6.68 5.59 -15.78
CA VAL A 141 -6.54 5.05 -14.42
C VAL A 141 -6.71 3.54 -14.43
N VAL A 142 -5.98 2.88 -13.55
CA VAL A 142 -6.06 1.44 -13.34
C VAL A 142 -6.52 1.12 -11.93
N GLY A 143 -7.30 0.05 -11.82
CA GLY A 143 -7.64 -0.59 -10.56
C GLY A 143 -7.00 -1.96 -10.50
N PHE A 144 -6.34 -2.28 -9.38
CA PHE A 144 -5.60 -3.51 -9.22
C PHE A 144 -5.82 -4.14 -7.84
N ARG A 145 -5.51 -5.44 -7.76
CA ARG A 145 -5.45 -6.22 -6.53
C ARG A 145 -4.00 -6.55 -6.23
N TYR A 146 -3.62 -6.62 -4.96
CA TYR A 146 -2.34 -7.19 -4.58
C TYR A 146 -2.42 -8.71 -4.54
N LEU A 147 -1.33 -9.41 -4.90
CA LEU A 147 -1.28 -10.87 -4.76
C LEU A 147 -1.42 -11.33 -3.31
N ASN A 148 -0.93 -10.53 -2.36
CA ASN A 148 -1.04 -10.77 -0.92
C ASN A 148 -2.33 -10.21 -0.30
N GLY A 149 -3.33 -9.89 -1.12
CA GLY A 149 -4.62 -9.36 -0.68
C GLY A 149 -4.65 -7.86 -0.44
N GLY A 150 -5.87 -7.31 -0.50
CA GLY A 150 -6.12 -5.87 -0.61
C GLY A 150 -6.14 -5.39 -2.07
N ASN A 151 -6.36 -4.10 -2.25
CA ASN A 151 -6.54 -3.49 -3.56
C ASN A 151 -6.05 -2.04 -3.60
N GLY A 152 -5.93 -1.49 -4.80
CA GLY A 152 -5.50 -0.12 -5.01
C GLY A 152 -5.81 0.39 -6.40
N THR A 153 -5.52 1.66 -6.62
CA THR A 153 -5.62 2.30 -7.92
C THR A 153 -4.38 3.15 -8.16
N SER A 154 -4.07 3.38 -9.43
CA SER A 154 -2.92 4.16 -9.85
C SER A 154 -3.18 4.73 -11.24
N TRP A 155 -2.31 5.64 -11.69
CA TRP A 155 -2.32 6.08 -13.08
C TRP A 155 -1.69 5.02 -13.97
N TYR A 156 -2.20 4.89 -15.19
CA TYR A 156 -1.80 3.83 -16.11
C TYR A 156 -0.29 3.82 -16.42
N ASN A 157 0.37 4.98 -16.39
CA ASN A 157 1.80 5.15 -16.64
C ASN A 157 2.69 4.83 -15.43
N GLU A 158 2.11 4.49 -14.28
CA GLU A 158 2.84 4.05 -13.08
C GLU A 158 2.80 2.53 -12.88
N VAL A 159 2.18 1.81 -13.83
CA VAL A 159 2.14 0.35 -13.85
C VAL A 159 2.83 -0.20 -15.08
N ASP A 160 3.74 -1.15 -14.86
CA ASP A 160 4.49 -1.82 -15.92
C ASP A 160 3.92 -3.21 -16.16
N PHE A 161 3.08 -3.33 -17.19
CA PHE A 161 2.41 -4.59 -17.54
C PHE A 161 3.39 -5.66 -18.00
N LEU A 162 3.23 -6.87 -17.46
CA LEU A 162 3.98 -8.04 -17.91
C LEU A 162 3.43 -8.55 -19.26
N THR A 163 4.32 -9.12 -20.05
CA THR A 163 3.99 -9.98 -21.18
C THR A 163 3.49 -11.34 -20.70
N ASP A 164 2.80 -12.08 -21.57
CA ASP A 164 2.33 -13.44 -21.24
C ASP A 164 3.49 -14.38 -20.87
N LYS A 165 4.66 -14.16 -21.47
CA LYS A 165 5.88 -14.93 -21.17
C LYS A 165 6.37 -14.62 -19.76
N GLU A 166 6.54 -13.34 -19.40
CA GLU A 166 6.97 -12.93 -18.06
C GLU A 166 5.97 -13.41 -16.99
N ALA A 167 4.67 -13.31 -17.28
CA ALA A 167 3.61 -13.80 -16.41
C ALA A 167 3.70 -15.32 -16.17
N ALA A 168 4.01 -16.10 -17.22
CA ALA A 168 4.18 -17.54 -17.11
C ALA A 168 5.44 -17.94 -16.32
N GLU A 169 6.51 -17.14 -16.41
CA GLU A 169 7.78 -17.39 -15.71
C GLU A 169 7.69 -17.18 -14.19
N ILE A 170 6.72 -16.38 -13.69
CA ILE A 170 6.51 -16.19 -12.25
C ILE A 170 6.12 -17.51 -11.56
N GLY A 171 5.33 -18.36 -12.22
CA GLY A 171 4.88 -19.62 -11.64
C GLY A 171 3.94 -19.45 -10.45
N SER A 172 4.01 -20.36 -9.48
CA SER A 172 3.08 -20.38 -8.34
C SER A 172 3.55 -19.50 -7.19
N THR A 173 2.63 -18.76 -6.58
CA THR A 173 2.87 -17.83 -5.46
C THR A 173 1.89 -18.11 -4.32
N PRO A 174 1.96 -19.27 -3.65
CA PRO A 174 0.97 -19.63 -2.64
C PRO A 174 1.19 -18.84 -1.35
N PHE A 175 0.12 -18.26 -0.83
CA PHE A 175 0.10 -17.54 0.45
C PHE A 175 -0.65 -18.37 1.48
N VAL A 176 -0.14 -18.38 2.72
CA VAL A 176 -0.93 -18.85 3.85
C VAL A 176 -1.88 -17.72 4.21
N PHE A 177 -3.18 -17.98 4.07
CA PHE A 177 -4.25 -17.06 4.47
C PHE A 177 -5.17 -17.78 5.44
N LEU A 178 -5.15 -17.35 6.70
CA LEU A 178 -6.03 -17.90 7.74
C LEU A 178 -6.84 -16.79 8.39
N GLU A 179 -7.97 -17.19 8.94
CA GLU A 179 -8.86 -16.34 9.70
C GLU A 179 -9.48 -17.07 10.87
N ALA A 180 -9.72 -16.35 11.96
CA ALA A 180 -10.44 -16.85 13.12
C ALA A 180 -11.29 -15.74 13.75
N GLU A 181 -12.51 -16.10 14.14
CA GLU A 181 -13.24 -15.36 15.16
C GLU A 181 -12.67 -15.74 16.53
N ILE A 182 -12.42 -14.74 17.35
CA ILE A 182 -11.80 -14.88 18.66
C ILE A 182 -12.69 -14.16 19.66
N ASN A 183 -13.09 -14.89 20.71
CA ASN A 183 -13.95 -14.39 21.78
C ASN A 183 -13.14 -13.53 22.79
N ALA A 184 -12.48 -12.50 22.29
CA ALA A 184 -11.63 -11.58 23.03
C ALA A 184 -11.55 -10.23 22.30
N SER A 185 -11.13 -9.17 23.01
CA SER A 185 -10.87 -7.86 22.41
C SER A 185 -9.51 -7.84 21.69
N LYS A 186 -9.29 -6.84 20.83
CA LYS A 186 -8.00 -6.62 20.14
C LYS A 186 -6.83 -6.49 21.11
N GLU A 187 -7.04 -5.87 22.28
CA GLU A 187 -6.00 -5.71 23.31
C GLU A 187 -5.59 -7.07 23.90
N LYS A 188 -6.56 -7.95 24.18
CA LYS A 188 -6.28 -9.32 24.66
C LYS A 188 -5.59 -10.16 23.59
N ILE A 189 -5.98 -9.98 22.32
CA ILE A 189 -5.30 -10.62 21.19
C ILE A 189 -3.86 -10.12 21.07
N TRP A 190 -3.61 -8.82 21.20
CA TRP A 190 -2.25 -8.27 21.21
C TRP A 190 -1.43 -8.80 22.39
N GLU A 191 -2.01 -8.88 23.58
CA GLU A 191 -1.35 -9.44 24.75
C GLU A 191 -1.00 -10.93 24.55
N ALA A 192 -1.88 -11.72 23.93
CA ALA A 192 -1.59 -13.10 23.57
C ALA A 192 -0.49 -13.18 22.48
N PHE A 193 -0.62 -12.38 21.42
CA PHE A 193 0.33 -12.27 20.32
C PHE A 193 1.75 -12.01 20.80
N THR A 194 1.93 -10.99 21.66
CA THR A 194 3.23 -10.56 22.19
C THR A 194 3.93 -11.64 23.03
N LYS A 195 3.19 -12.60 23.58
CA LYS A 195 3.75 -13.74 24.32
C LYS A 195 4.30 -14.84 23.40
N THR A 196 3.91 -14.89 22.13
CA THR A 196 4.34 -15.92 21.18
C THR A 196 5.82 -15.77 20.80
N GLU A 197 6.47 -16.88 20.45
CA GLU A 197 7.85 -16.86 19.94
C GLU A 197 7.99 -15.97 18.69
N TYR A 198 6.96 -15.94 17.84
CA TYR A 198 6.94 -15.11 16.64
C TYR A 198 7.07 -13.62 16.97
N ALA A 199 6.23 -13.08 17.84
CA ALA A 199 6.30 -11.65 18.22
C ALA A 199 7.63 -11.28 18.88
N GLN A 200 8.16 -12.17 19.74
CA GLN A 200 9.48 -11.98 20.34
C GLN A 200 10.60 -11.97 19.29
N SER A 201 10.48 -12.81 18.26
CA SER A 201 11.44 -12.84 17.16
C SER A 201 11.40 -11.56 16.33
N LEU A 202 10.21 -11.00 16.07
CA LEU A 202 10.07 -9.69 15.41
C LEU A 202 10.71 -8.58 16.24
N GLY A 203 10.44 -8.54 17.55
CA GLY A 203 11.05 -7.56 18.46
C GLY A 203 12.57 -7.58 18.36
N LYS A 204 13.19 -8.75 18.49
CA LYS A 204 14.66 -8.90 18.38
C LYS A 204 15.19 -8.56 17.00
N ARG A 205 14.50 -9.01 15.96
CA ARG A 205 14.91 -8.85 14.56
C ARG A 205 14.98 -7.37 14.15
N PHE A 206 14.02 -6.58 14.61
CA PHE A 206 13.91 -5.16 14.28
C PHE A 206 14.45 -4.22 15.36
N GLY A 207 14.89 -4.75 16.51
CA GLY A 207 15.35 -3.94 17.65
C GLY A 207 14.21 -3.18 18.34
N GLU A 208 13.00 -3.75 18.31
CA GLU A 208 11.76 -3.14 18.80
C GLU A 208 11.13 -3.97 19.94
N GLU A 209 11.95 -4.67 20.73
CA GLU A 209 11.48 -5.51 21.84
C GLU A 209 10.63 -4.73 22.84
N ALA A 210 10.92 -3.45 23.08
CA ALA A 210 10.12 -2.63 23.98
C ALA A 210 8.69 -2.47 23.47
N PHE A 211 8.49 -2.31 22.15
CA PHE A 211 7.17 -2.22 21.55
C PHE A 211 6.41 -3.55 21.64
N PHE A 212 7.07 -4.67 21.29
CA PHE A 212 6.48 -6.00 21.35
C PHE A 212 6.30 -6.55 22.78
N ASN A 213 6.70 -5.81 23.82
CA ASN A 213 6.41 -6.12 25.23
C ASN A 213 5.41 -5.13 25.85
N ALA A 214 4.98 -4.10 25.11
CA ALA A 214 4.08 -3.09 25.62
C ALA A 214 2.61 -3.48 25.38
N PRO A 215 1.68 -3.10 26.30
CA PRO A 215 0.25 -3.20 26.05
C PRO A 215 -0.17 -2.42 24.81
N TRP A 216 -1.22 -2.89 24.12
CA TRP A 216 -1.78 -2.16 22.99
C TRP A 216 -2.52 -0.91 23.45
N THR A 217 -2.42 0.16 22.66
CA THR A 217 -3.22 1.38 22.79
C THR A 217 -3.57 1.87 21.39
N ASN A 218 -4.59 2.73 21.25
CA ASN A 218 -4.91 3.33 19.95
C ASN A 218 -3.75 4.16 19.36
N GLY A 219 -2.82 4.64 20.21
CA GLY A 219 -1.61 5.36 19.81
C GLY A 219 -0.41 4.44 19.52
N SER A 220 -0.53 3.13 19.72
CA SER A 220 0.55 2.18 19.47
C SER A 220 0.93 2.21 17.99
N ARG A 221 2.19 2.54 17.74
CA ARG A 221 2.79 2.56 16.41
C ARG A 221 4.28 2.28 16.49
N VAL A 222 4.77 1.45 15.58
CA VAL A 222 6.21 1.27 15.34
C VAL A 222 6.45 1.12 13.84
N LYS A 223 7.63 1.57 13.39
CA LYS A 223 8.13 1.28 12.04
C LYS A 223 9.17 0.18 12.16
N LEU A 224 9.05 -0.84 11.34
CA LEU A 224 9.98 -1.96 11.28
C LEU A 224 10.86 -1.75 10.05
N ASN A 225 12.17 -1.63 10.24
CA ASN A 225 13.11 -1.49 9.13
C ASN A 225 14.31 -2.40 9.35
N LEU A 226 14.68 -3.13 8.31
CA LEU A 226 15.88 -3.94 8.25
C LEU A 226 16.59 -3.66 6.93
N ASP A 227 17.89 -3.42 6.98
CA ASP A 227 18.74 -3.31 5.80
C ASP A 227 20.08 -3.99 6.13
N VAL A 228 20.18 -5.24 5.74
CA VAL A 228 21.37 -6.08 5.94
C VAL A 228 21.75 -6.74 4.61
N PRO A 229 23.00 -7.18 4.43
CA PRO A 229 23.41 -7.83 3.19
C PRO A 229 22.49 -9.01 2.83
N GLY A 230 21.82 -8.90 1.68
CA GLY A 230 20.93 -9.92 1.12
C GLY A 230 19.50 -9.90 1.66
N GLU A 231 19.15 -8.98 2.56
CA GLU A 231 17.79 -8.86 3.07
C GLU A 231 17.43 -7.42 3.46
N LYS A 232 16.33 -6.94 2.91
CA LYS A 232 15.68 -5.69 3.30
C LYS A 232 14.27 -5.97 3.77
N ALA A 233 13.81 -5.22 4.76
CA ALA A 233 12.42 -5.26 5.16
C ALA A 233 11.92 -3.88 5.56
N HIS A 234 10.71 -3.57 5.13
CA HIS A 234 9.99 -2.37 5.52
C HIS A 234 8.61 -2.76 6.03
N GLY A 235 8.26 -2.26 7.20
CA GLY A 235 6.99 -2.60 7.81
C GLY A 235 6.57 -1.61 8.87
N TYR A 236 5.39 -1.87 9.41
CA TYR A 236 4.81 -1.07 10.48
C TYR A 236 3.78 -1.89 11.25
N VAL A 237 3.65 -1.57 12.52
CA VAL A 237 2.51 -2.00 13.35
C VAL A 237 1.81 -0.74 13.81
N MET A 238 0.49 -0.63 13.60
CA MET A 238 -0.28 0.53 14.01
C MET A 238 -1.79 0.25 14.07
N THR A 239 -2.54 1.21 14.60
CA THR A 239 -3.98 1.31 14.34
C THR A 239 -4.22 1.83 12.91
N LEU A 240 -4.80 1.01 12.03
CA LEU A 240 -5.19 1.38 10.66
C LEU A 240 -6.72 1.26 10.52
N PHE A 241 -7.39 2.37 10.23
CA PHE A 241 -8.87 2.46 10.15
C PHE A 241 -9.61 1.86 11.36
N GLY A 242 -9.02 1.98 12.56
CA GLY A 242 -9.57 1.42 13.79
C GLY A 242 -9.15 -0.03 14.08
N ASN A 243 -8.45 -0.69 13.16
CA ASN A 243 -8.01 -2.08 13.30
C ASN A 243 -6.56 -2.15 13.79
N LEU A 244 -6.20 -3.20 14.52
CA LEU A 244 -4.79 -3.53 14.76
C LEU A 244 -4.23 -4.08 13.45
N TYR A 245 -3.17 -3.45 12.95
CA TYR A 245 -2.58 -3.81 11.68
C TYR A 245 -1.06 -3.95 11.78
N LEU A 246 -0.54 -5.04 11.23
CA LEU A 246 0.88 -5.28 11.00
C LEU A 246 1.06 -5.59 9.52
N GLN A 247 2.00 -4.92 8.87
CA GLN A 247 2.50 -5.31 7.55
C GLN A 247 4.03 -5.24 7.58
N ILE A 248 4.69 -6.28 7.07
CA ILE A 248 6.13 -6.31 6.84
C ILE A 248 6.37 -6.86 5.45
N ASP A 249 6.98 -6.06 4.59
CA ASP A 249 7.36 -6.44 3.23
C ASP A 249 8.87 -6.68 3.20
N TYR A 250 9.28 -7.88 2.81
CA TYR A 250 10.66 -8.33 2.75
C TYR A 250 11.11 -8.43 1.29
N ASP A 251 12.35 -8.04 1.04
CA ASP A 251 13.12 -8.34 -0.17
C ASP A 251 14.35 -9.15 0.24
N MET A 252 14.33 -10.45 -0.09
CA MET A 252 15.44 -11.37 0.13
C MET A 252 16.13 -11.68 -1.20
N ASN A 253 17.17 -10.93 -1.55
CA ASN A 253 17.90 -11.06 -2.83
C ASN A 253 16.99 -11.02 -4.07
N GLY A 254 16.03 -10.08 -4.10
CA GLY A 254 15.04 -9.92 -5.17
C GLY A 254 13.81 -10.80 -5.01
N ARG A 255 13.75 -11.68 -4.00
CA ARG A 255 12.56 -12.45 -3.68
C ARG A 255 11.70 -11.70 -2.68
N HIS A 256 10.54 -11.24 -3.13
CA HIS A 256 9.58 -10.53 -2.29
C HIS A 256 8.69 -11.48 -1.49
N THR A 257 8.57 -11.24 -0.19
CA THR A 257 7.59 -11.88 0.69
C THR A 257 6.96 -10.85 1.62
N VAL A 258 5.81 -11.17 2.18
CA VAL A 258 5.04 -10.28 3.03
C VAL A 258 4.47 -11.03 4.23
N GLU A 259 4.36 -10.32 5.33
CA GLU A 259 3.59 -10.72 6.50
C GLU A 259 2.56 -9.63 6.79
N LYS A 260 1.26 -9.91 6.54
CA LYS A 260 0.14 -9.03 6.91
C LYS A 260 -0.69 -9.67 8.01
N LEU A 261 -1.02 -8.90 9.06
CA LEU A 261 -1.94 -9.30 10.11
C LEU A 261 -2.92 -8.15 10.38
N LEU A 262 -4.19 -8.51 10.50
CA LEU A 262 -5.30 -7.59 10.73
C LEU A 262 -6.19 -8.14 11.84
N VAL A 263 -6.44 -7.35 12.87
CA VAL A 263 -7.43 -7.64 13.92
C VAL A 263 -8.51 -6.57 13.92
N MET A 264 -9.74 -7.00 13.66
CA MET A 264 -10.94 -6.15 13.58
C MET A 264 -11.87 -6.46 14.74
N ASP A 265 -12.64 -5.47 15.20
CA ASP A 265 -13.74 -5.72 16.12
C ASP A 265 -14.92 -6.37 15.37
N THR A 266 -15.69 -7.21 16.07
CA THR A 266 -17.01 -7.67 15.63
C THR A 266 -18.11 -6.93 16.41
N GLU A 267 -19.35 -7.02 15.93
CA GLU A 267 -20.50 -6.32 16.54
C GLU A 267 -20.73 -6.72 18.02
N ASP A 268 -20.37 -7.94 18.40
CA ASP A 268 -20.60 -8.51 19.73
C ASP A 268 -19.49 -8.17 20.75
N GLY A 269 -18.53 -7.31 20.38
CA GLY A 269 -17.37 -6.97 21.22
C GLY A 269 -16.25 -8.03 21.20
N ASN A 270 -16.39 -9.02 20.31
CA ASN A 270 -15.34 -9.99 19.97
C ASN A 270 -14.44 -9.42 18.87
N SER A 271 -13.49 -10.21 18.39
CA SER A 271 -12.57 -9.80 17.35
C SER A 271 -12.40 -10.86 16.27
N LYS A 272 -12.08 -10.42 15.07
CA LYS A 272 -11.69 -11.27 13.96
C LYS A 272 -10.23 -11.02 13.62
N LEU A 273 -9.43 -12.08 13.66
CA LEU A 273 -8.03 -12.06 13.23
C LEU A 273 -7.93 -12.65 11.83
N GLN A 274 -7.25 -11.94 10.92
CA GLN A 274 -6.89 -12.42 9.60
C GLN A 274 -5.40 -12.19 9.37
N PHE A 275 -4.71 -13.12 8.69
CA PHE A 275 -3.33 -12.87 8.28
C PHE A 275 -2.99 -13.53 6.94
N VAL A 276 -2.07 -12.89 6.21
CA VAL A 276 -1.58 -13.33 4.90
C VAL A 276 -0.05 -13.33 4.92
N PHE A 277 0.56 -14.52 4.94
CA PHE A 277 2.01 -14.67 4.94
C PHE A 277 2.49 -15.42 3.69
N GLY A 278 3.60 -14.98 3.10
CA GLY A 278 4.23 -15.62 1.94
C GLY A 278 4.62 -14.64 0.83
N PRO A 279 4.77 -15.07 -0.43
CA PRO A 279 4.50 -16.43 -0.89
C PRO A 279 5.55 -17.43 -0.39
N TYR A 280 5.12 -18.68 -0.15
CA TYR A 280 6.00 -19.78 0.26
C TYR A 280 6.18 -20.77 -0.89
N ILE A 281 7.30 -20.69 -1.60
CA ILE A 281 7.49 -21.48 -2.83
C ILE A 281 7.75 -22.96 -2.53
N ASP A 282 8.68 -23.25 -1.62
CA ASP A 282 9.20 -24.61 -1.42
C ASP A 282 8.52 -25.38 -0.28
N ASP A 283 7.98 -24.67 0.72
CA ASP A 283 7.59 -25.24 2.01
C ASP A 283 6.18 -24.85 2.46
N TYR A 284 5.31 -24.46 1.51
CA TYR A 284 3.94 -24.00 1.76
C TYR A 284 3.17 -24.87 2.74
N GLY A 285 3.11 -26.19 2.53
CA GLY A 285 2.32 -27.08 3.38
C GLY A 285 2.80 -27.13 4.83
N SER A 286 4.12 -27.06 5.08
CA SER A 286 4.65 -26.96 6.44
C SER A 286 4.41 -25.59 7.06
N GLN A 287 4.47 -24.52 6.27
CA GLN A 287 4.18 -23.16 6.74
C GLN A 287 2.71 -23.03 7.11
N GLU A 288 1.80 -23.59 6.31
CA GLU A 288 0.38 -23.61 6.61
C GLU A 288 0.09 -24.27 7.97
N ILE A 289 0.64 -25.47 8.22
CA ILE A 289 0.47 -26.17 9.51
C ILE A 289 1.04 -25.35 10.67
N ARG A 290 2.24 -24.78 10.51
CA ARG A 290 2.88 -23.95 11.53
C ARG A 290 2.01 -22.75 11.89
N TRP A 291 1.48 -22.06 10.89
CA TRP A 291 0.68 -20.86 11.10
C TRP A 291 -0.72 -21.16 11.61
N GLN A 292 -1.30 -22.33 11.29
CA GLN A 292 -2.51 -22.84 11.92
C GLN A 292 -2.30 -23.08 13.42
N GLN A 293 -1.18 -23.71 13.80
CA GLN A 293 -0.84 -23.96 15.21
C GLN A 293 -0.64 -22.65 15.97
N TRP A 294 0.07 -21.70 15.37
CA TRP A 294 0.29 -20.38 15.95
C TRP A 294 -1.04 -19.61 16.12
N LEU A 295 -1.95 -19.67 15.14
CA LEU A 295 -3.27 -19.05 15.25
C LEU A 295 -4.07 -19.63 16.42
N GLU A 296 -4.05 -20.95 16.58
CA GLU A 296 -4.72 -21.64 17.68
C GLU A 296 -4.11 -21.28 19.04
N GLU A 297 -2.79 -21.12 19.12
CA GLU A 297 -2.09 -20.63 20.31
C GLU A 297 -2.56 -19.22 20.69
N VAL A 298 -2.56 -18.28 19.74
CA VAL A 298 -3.03 -16.91 19.98
C VAL A 298 -4.49 -16.89 20.41
N LYS A 299 -5.35 -17.66 19.73
CA LYS A 299 -6.76 -17.79 20.07
C LYS A 299 -6.94 -18.30 21.50
N THR A 300 -6.33 -19.43 21.84
CA THR A 300 -6.41 -20.02 23.18
C THR A 300 -5.92 -19.06 24.27
N LEU A 301 -4.77 -18.42 24.06
CA LEU A 301 -4.20 -17.48 25.02
C LEU A 301 -5.05 -16.22 25.20
N SER A 302 -5.70 -15.73 24.14
CA SER A 302 -6.52 -14.53 24.20
C SER A 302 -7.89 -14.75 24.83
N GLU A 303 -8.50 -15.93 24.64
CA GLU A 303 -9.81 -16.29 25.20
C GLU A 303 -9.74 -16.74 26.66
N ALA A 304 -8.55 -17.11 27.15
CA ALA A 304 -8.32 -17.51 28.54
C ALA A 304 -8.12 -16.32 29.52
N GLN A 305 -7.98 -15.09 29.00
CA GLN A 305 -7.72 -13.87 29.76
C GLN A 305 -9.01 -13.14 30.16
#